data_AF-A0A062XYQ3-F1
#
_entry.id   AF-A0A062XYQ3-F1
#
_cell.length_a   1.000
_cell.length_b   1.000
_cell.length_c   1.000
_cell.angle_alpha   90.00
_cell.angle_beta   90.00
_cell.angle_gamma   90.00
#
_symmetry.space_group_name_H-M   'P 1'
#
loop_
_entity.id
_entity.type
_entity.pdbx_description
1 polymer ?
#
loop_
_entity_poly.entity_id
_entity_poly.type
_entity_poly.pdbx_seq_one_letter_code
_entity_poly.pdbx_strand_id
1 'polypeptide(L)' 'MFLELSEEERRTLEGILEAALRDLRAEVYHADTAEFKEQLKADEGVLRSLLAKLRQAGSASAAGGQG' A
#
# COMPACT_ATOMS: atom_id res chain seq x y z
N MET A 1 6.30 3.30 -18.50
CA MET A 1 7.33 3.66 -17.50
C MET A 1 7.35 2.56 -16.46
N PHE A 2 8.43 1.79 -16.39
CA PHE A 2 8.61 0.78 -15.34
C PHE A 2 9.32 1.47 -14.18
N LEU A 3 8.73 1.38 -12.98
CA LEU A 3 9.35 1.91 -11.78
C LEU A 3 10.18 0.79 -11.16
N GLU A 4 11.49 0.86 -11.33
CA GLU A 4 12.43 -0.06 -10.70
C GLU A 4 12.69 0.45 -9.28
N LEU A 5 12.37 -0.38 -8.29
CA LEU A 5 12.55 -0.07 -6.88
C LEU A 5 13.55 -1.07 -6.29
N SER A 6 14.58 -0.55 -5.64
CA SER A 6 15.50 -1.32 -4.80
C SER A 6 14.75 -1.94 -3.62
N GLU A 7 15.33 -2.96 -2.99
CA GLU A 7 14.71 -3.58 -1.80
C GLU A 7 14.47 -2.59 -0.66
N GLU A 8 15.41 -1.65 -0.45
CA GLU A 8 15.28 -0.60 0.57
C GLU A 8 14.15 0.39 0.24
N GLU A 9 14.06 0.83 -1.01
CA GLU A 9 13.00 1.72 -1.50
C GLU A 9 11.63 1.04 -1.38
N ARG A 10 11.56 -0.25 -1.73
CA ARG A 10 10.36 -1.06 -1.59
C ARG A 10 9.93 -1.16 -0.14
N ARG A 11 10.81 -1.57 0.78
CA ARG A 11 10.50 -1.67 2.21
C ARG A 11 10.05 -0.34 2.80
N THR A 12 10.71 0.74 2.40
CA THR A 12 10.34 2.10 2.82
C THR A 12 8.93 2.45 2.33
N LEU A 13 8.64 2.18 1.06
CA LEU A 13 7.34 2.44 0.47
C LEU A 13 6.23 1.56 1.06
N GLU A 14 6.51 0.28 1.38
CA GLU A 14 5.58 -0.57 2.13
C GLU A 14 5.24 0.04 3.48
N GLY A 15 6.26 0.46 4.25
CA GLY A 15 6.06 1.08 5.54
C GLY A 15 5.21 2.35 5.47
N ILE A 16 5.44 3.20 4.47
CA ILE A 16 4.65 4.41 4.23
C ILE A 16 3.19 4.07 3.89
N LEU A 17 2.97 3.10 2.99
CA LEU A 17 1.63 2.67 2.59
C LEU A 17 0.86 2.02 3.74
N GLU A 18 1.53 1.22 4.58
CA GLU A 18 0.92 0.60 5.76
C GLU A 18 0.59 1.61 6.86
N ALA A 19 1.45 2.61 7.08
CA ALA A 19 1.16 3.72 7.99
C ALA A 19 -0.06 4.52 7.51
N ALA A 20 -0.05 4.92 6.23
CA ALA A 20 -1.18 5.62 5.62
C ALA A 20 -2.49 4.85 5.75
N LEU A 21 -2.48 3.53 5.52
CA LEU A 21 -3.67 2.67 5.71
C LEU A 21 -4.18 2.65 7.16
N ARG A 22 -3.27 2.70 8.15
CA ARG A 22 -3.63 2.74 9.57
C ARG A 22 -4.29 4.07 9.92
N ASP A 23 -3.72 5.20 9.48
CA ASP A 23 -4.29 6.53 9.68
C ASP A 23 -5.67 6.63 9.03
N LEU A 24 -5.79 6.19 7.78
CA LEU A 24 -7.05 6.25 7.03
C LEU A 24 -8.17 5.45 7.71
N ARG A 25 -7.84 4.28 8.30
CA ARG A 25 -8.80 3.49 9.09
C ARG A 25 -9.25 4.21 10.36
N ALA A 26 -8.36 4.94 11.01
CA ALA A 26 -8.73 5.76 12.16
C ALA A 26 -9.68 6.89 11.72
N GLU A 27 -9.38 7.56 10.60
CA GLU A 27 -10.24 8.61 10.05
C GLU A 27 -11.62 8.09 9.61
N VAL A 28 -11.72 6.90 9.02
CA VAL A 28 -13.01 6.26 8.67
C VAL A 28 -13.88 6.05 9.90
N TYR A 29 -13.26 5.67 11.02
CA TYR A 29 -13.97 5.45 12.28
C TYR A 29 -14.49 6.76 12.87
N HIS A 30 -13.73 7.85 12.72
CA HIS A 30 -14.10 9.18 13.21
C HIS A 30 -14.96 10.00 12.23
N ALA A 31 -15.13 9.54 10.99
CA ALA A 31 -15.96 10.22 10.01
C ALA A 31 -17.45 10.21 10.40
N ASP A 32 -18.10 11.37 10.34
CA ASP A 32 -19.53 11.52 10.65
C ASP A 32 -20.43 11.46 9.41
N THR A 33 -19.89 11.73 8.21
CA THR A 33 -20.66 11.79 6.96
C THR A 33 -20.43 10.56 6.08
N ALA A 34 -21.51 10.08 5.46
CA ALA A 34 -21.47 8.92 4.57
C ALA A 34 -20.55 9.15 3.37
N GLU A 35 -20.62 10.33 2.76
CA GLU A 35 -19.81 10.71 1.59
C GLU A 35 -18.31 10.71 1.89
N PHE A 36 -17.91 11.20 3.07
CA PHE A 36 -16.51 11.17 3.50
C PHE A 36 -16.03 9.74 3.80
N LYS A 37 -16.89 8.88 4.37
CA LYS A 37 -16.58 7.44 4.54
C LYS A 37 -16.40 6.73 3.21
N GLU A 38 -17.17 7.07 2.19
CA GLU A 38 -17.04 6.48 0.86
C GLU A 38 -15.74 6.89 0.19
N GLN A 39 -15.36 8.17 0.29
CA GLN A 39 -14.07 8.66 -0.19
C GLN A 39 -12.91 7.94 0.50
N LEU A 40 -12.93 7.86 1.83
CA LEU A 40 -11.90 7.16 2.59
C LEU A 40 -11.83 5.66 2.24
N LYS A 41 -12.96 5.00 2.00
CA LYS A 41 -12.95 3.60 1.53
C LYS A 41 -12.34 3.45 0.14
N ALA A 42 -12.60 4.40 -0.76
CA ALA A 42 -12.00 4.42 -2.09
C ALA A 42 -10.47 4.58 -1.98
N ASP A 43 -10.00 5.50 -1.14
CA ASP A 43 -8.57 5.71 -0.86
C ASP A 43 -7.92 4.48 -0.20
N GLU A 44 -8.61 3.81 0.74
CA GLU A 44 -8.14 2.53 1.31
C GLU A 44 -7.96 1.47 0.20
N GLY A 45 -8.89 1.40 -0.74
CA GLY A 45 -8.83 0.48 -1.88
C GLY A 45 -7.62 0.72 -2.78
N VAL A 46 -7.31 1.99 -3.07
CA VAL A 46 -6.14 2.38 -3.88
C VAL A 46 -4.84 1.98 -3.16
N LEU A 47 -4.71 2.32 -1.88
CA LEU A 47 -3.52 2.00 -1.09
C LEU A 47 -3.28 0.49 -0.98
N ARG A 48 -4.35 -0.29 -0.74
CA ARG A 48 -4.26 -1.77 -0.75
C ARG A 48 -3.81 -2.31 -2.10
N SER A 49 -4.33 -1.77 -3.19
CA SER A 49 -3.95 -2.19 -4.55
C SER A 49 -2.48 -1.90 -4.82
N LEU A 50 -1.99 -0.72 -4.41
CA LEU A 50 -0.58 -0.34 -4.52
C LEU A 50 0.31 -1.27 -3.69
N LEU A 51 -0.04 -1.53 -2.43
CA LEU A 51 0.71 -2.45 -1.57
C LEU A 51 0.76 -3.87 -2.15
N ALA A 52 -0.36 -4.37 -2.68
CA ALA A 52 -0.42 -5.69 -3.30
C ALA A 52 0.45 -5.78 -4.57
N LYS A 53 0.45 -4.75 -5.41
CA LYS A 53 1.34 -4.66 -6.58
C LYS A 53 2.80 -4.61 -6.16
N LEU A 54 3.09 -3.85 -5.11
CA LEU A 54 4.44 -3.70 -4.59
C LEU A 54 4.98 -5.01 -4.01
N ARG A 55 4.16 -5.77 -3.28
CA ARG A 55 4.55 -7.10 -2.76
C ARG A 55 4.75 -8.12 -3.86
N GLN A 56 3.87 -8.14 -4.86
CA GLN A 56 4.03 -9.01 -6.04
C GLN A 56 5.30 -8.72 -6.82
N ALA A 57 5.62 -7.45 -7.04
CA ALA A 57 6.85 -7.04 -7.70
C ALA A 57 8.11 -7.39 -6.90
N GLY A 58 8.00 -7.67 -5.60
CA GLY A 58 9.12 -8.01 -4.71
C GLY A 58 9.33 -9.50 -4.64
N SER A 59 8.24 -10.26 -4.61
CA SER A 59 8.25 -11.72 -4.65
C SER A 59 8.85 -12.27 -5.96
N ALA A 60 8.77 -11.53 -7.07
CA ALA A 60 9.40 -11.92 -8.33
C ALA A 60 10.94 -11.84 -8.29
N SER A 61 11.51 -11.01 -7.41
CA SER A 61 12.97 -10.85 -7.27
C SER A 61 13.60 -11.86 -6.29
N ALA A 62 12.82 -12.47 -5.41
CA ALA A 62 13.31 -13.39 -4.39
C ALA A 62 13.46 -14.85 -4.87
N ALA A 63 12.93 -15.21 -6.06
CA ALA A 63 12.92 -16.58 -6.58
C ALA A 63 14.13 -16.95 -7.48
N GLY A 64 15.13 -16.07 -7.61
CA GLY A 64 16.26 -16.23 -8.56
C GLY A 64 17.63 -16.56 -7.95
N GLY A 65 17.72 -16.90 -6.67
CA GLY A 65 19.00 -17.14 -5.99
C GLY A 65 18.96 -18.29 -4.99
N GLN A 66 19.04 -19.52 -5.48
CA GLN A 66 19.43 -20.69 -4.69
C GLN A 66 19.83 -21.83 -5.63
N GLY A 67 21.14 -22.14 -5.65
CA GLY A 67 21.69 -23.43 -6.10
C GLY A 67 22.20 -23.47 -7.52
#